data_AF-A0A840BLY2-F1
#
_entry.id   AF-A0A840BLY2-F1
#
_cell.length_a   1.000
_cell.length_b   1.000
_cell.length_c   1.000
_cell.angle_alpha   90.00
_cell.angle_beta   90.00
_cell.angle_gamma   90.00
#
_symmetry.space_group_name_H-M   'P 1'
#
loop_
_entity.id
_entity.type
_entity.pdbx_description
1 polymer ?
#
loop_
_entity_poly.entity_id
_entity_poly.type
_entity_poly.pdbx_seq_one_letter_code
_entity_poly.pdbx_strand_id
1 'polypeptide(L)'
;MPSPLLISRLTLAAACCAASLAAQAIEREDRLDCQLPDGTHVLFRSRYDYSLVPVPLVHASRESDRHSWDARYRDKKGKVTDTPVAVDYHGNRTRSSLEAVCAHVGVLNGVVLGPHTFREADGRWFSSEQLPWELLDAGGVGFVPDRLPPEKRKQMDDAGIKDATYYFAFILPTGKRLVYEQPLHRSREGFFREKTFDAVYQSFSDDHGKTWSPPVVTTDALIFELGKSWSQQSFLAKPVSLNGKKIPEDPPPDNSCVQ
;
A
#
# COMPACT_ATOMS: atom_id res chain seq x y z
N MET A 1 56.76 -7.14 43.67
CA MET A 1 55.49 -7.90 43.76
C MET A 1 54.36 -6.88 43.91
N PRO A 2 53.52 -6.65 42.89
CA PRO A 2 52.50 -5.60 42.93
C PRO A 2 51.21 -6.08 43.60
N SER A 3 50.58 -5.17 44.35
CA SER A 3 49.42 -5.43 45.20
C SER A 3 48.15 -5.80 44.41
N PRO A 4 47.40 -6.86 44.82
CA PRO A 4 46.22 -7.37 44.11
C PRO A 4 44.94 -6.54 44.24
N LEU A 5 44.98 -5.37 44.90
CA LEU A 5 43.78 -4.59 45.24
C LEU A 5 43.36 -3.56 44.16
N LEU A 6 44.12 -3.39 43.08
CA LEU A 6 43.83 -2.39 42.04
C LEU A 6 43.06 -2.94 40.83
N ILE A 7 42.97 -4.27 40.67
CA ILE A 7 42.35 -4.88 39.47
C ILE A 7 40.82 -4.96 39.59
N SER A 8 40.28 -4.91 40.82
CA SER A 8 38.84 -5.14 41.05
C SER A 8 37.93 -3.92 40.85
N ARG A 9 38.47 -2.70 40.69
CA ARG A 9 37.66 -1.47 40.50
C ARG A 9 37.43 -1.08 39.05
N LEU A 10 38.20 -1.63 38.10
CA LEU A 10 38.07 -1.32 36.67
C LEU A 10 36.98 -2.13 35.97
N THR A 11 36.61 -3.30 36.48
CA THR A 11 35.56 -4.16 35.90
C THR A 11 34.14 -3.68 36.20
N LEU A 12 33.90 -2.96 37.30
CA LEU A 12 32.55 -2.45 37.64
C LEU A 12 32.14 -1.22 36.79
N ALA A 13 33.10 -0.38 36.39
CA ALA A 13 32.84 0.81 35.58
C ALA A 13 32.49 0.46 34.11
N ALA A 14 33.10 -0.58 33.54
CA ALA A 14 32.79 -1.04 32.19
C ALA A 14 31.38 -1.66 32.09
N ALA A 15 30.89 -2.33 33.14
CA ALA A 15 29.54 -2.89 33.18
C ALA A 15 28.44 -1.82 33.26
N CYS A 16 28.68 -0.70 33.96
CA CYS A 16 27.73 0.42 33.99
C CYS A 16 27.69 1.21 32.68
N CYS A 17 28.82 1.34 31.96
CA CYS A 17 28.84 1.98 30.63
C CYS A 17 28.18 1.13 29.54
N ALA A 18 28.26 -0.20 29.61
CA ALA A 18 27.56 -1.08 28.66
C ALA A 18 26.03 -1.08 28.87
N ALA A 19 25.56 -0.98 30.12
CA ALA A 19 24.13 -0.88 30.43
C ALA A 19 23.51 0.51 30.16
N SER A 20 24.33 1.57 30.13
CA SER A 20 23.87 2.94 29.81
C SER A 20 23.91 3.27 28.31
N LEU A 21 24.46 2.38 27.48
CA LEU A 21 24.37 2.44 26.02
C LEU A 21 23.16 1.69 25.45
N ALA A 22 22.37 1.01 26.29
CA ALA A 22 20.96 0.78 25.98
C ALA A 22 20.23 2.13 26.12
N ALA A 23 20.54 3.06 25.21
CA ALA A 23 19.71 4.21 24.94
C ALA A 23 18.30 3.68 24.73
N GLN A 24 17.43 3.89 25.72
CA GLN A 24 16.06 3.39 25.70
C GLN A 24 15.39 3.96 24.45
N ALA A 25 15.21 3.13 23.43
CA ALA A 25 14.41 3.48 22.28
C ALA A 25 12.99 3.73 22.79
N ILE A 26 12.43 4.89 22.43
CA ILE A 26 11.06 5.25 22.76
C ILE A 26 10.22 4.80 21.58
N GLU A 27 9.32 3.85 21.79
CA GLU A 27 8.35 3.46 20.77
C GLU A 27 7.50 4.68 20.38
N ARG A 28 7.43 4.95 19.08
CA ARG A 28 6.61 5.98 18.48
C ARG A 28 5.72 5.37 17.41
N GLU A 29 4.66 6.10 17.09
CA GLU A 29 3.71 5.71 16.06
C GLU A 29 3.39 6.92 15.20
N ASP A 30 3.44 6.75 13.88
CA ASP A 30 2.82 7.65 12.94
C ASP A 30 1.39 7.20 12.64
N ARG A 31 0.46 8.15 12.56
CA ARG A 31 -0.96 7.95 12.29
C ARG A 31 -1.38 8.78 11.09
N LEU A 32 -1.71 8.11 9.99
CA LEU A 32 -2.25 8.73 8.80
C LEU A 32 -3.74 8.45 8.72
N ASP A 33 -4.55 9.51 8.75
CA ASP A 33 -6.00 9.44 8.54
C ASP A 33 -6.28 9.69 7.06
N CYS A 34 -6.87 8.69 6.40
CA CYS A 34 -7.29 8.75 5.01
C CYS A 34 -8.82 8.72 4.95
N GLN A 35 -9.42 9.65 4.21
CA GLN A 35 -10.86 9.70 3.99
C GLN A 35 -11.23 9.06 2.66
N LEU A 36 -12.22 8.17 2.70
CA LEU A 36 -12.83 7.56 1.53
C LEU A 36 -13.90 8.50 0.92
N PRO A 37 -14.18 8.40 -0.38
CA PRO A 37 -15.20 9.19 -1.06
C PRO A 37 -16.59 9.21 -0.42
N ASP A 38 -16.97 8.16 0.30
CA ASP A 38 -18.27 8.05 0.97
C ASP A 38 -18.31 8.70 2.37
N GLY A 39 -17.20 9.31 2.80
CA GLY A 39 -17.01 9.96 4.09
C GLY A 39 -16.54 9.04 5.21
N THR A 40 -16.37 7.74 4.96
CA THR A 40 -15.72 6.83 5.91
C THR A 40 -14.21 7.00 5.90
N HIS A 41 -13.51 6.36 6.82
CA HIS A 41 -12.07 6.58 7.01
C HIS A 41 -11.29 5.28 7.11
N VAL A 42 -10.05 5.32 6.66
CA VAL A 42 -9.03 4.30 6.93
C VAL A 42 -7.87 4.96 7.66
N LEU A 43 -7.53 4.40 8.81
CA LEU A 43 -6.47 4.86 9.69
C LEU A 43 -5.26 3.95 9.50
N PHE A 44 -4.20 4.49 8.92
CA PHE A 44 -2.92 3.79 8.79
C PHE A 44 -2.04 4.11 9.99
N ARG A 45 -1.35 3.09 10.52
CA ARG A 45 -0.42 3.20 11.65
C ARG A 45 0.91 2.56 11.30
N SER A 46 2.01 3.27 11.55
CA SER A 46 3.37 2.75 11.41
C SER A 46 4.11 2.96 12.73
N ARG A 47 4.51 1.88 13.38
CA ARG A 47 5.27 1.89 14.63
C ARG A 47 6.76 1.83 14.36
N TYR A 48 7.54 2.46 15.21
CA TYR A 48 8.98 2.50 15.10
C TYR A 48 9.65 2.89 16.42
N ASP A 49 10.90 2.52 16.56
CA ASP A 49 11.74 2.89 17.68
C ASP A 49 12.41 4.25 17.42
N TYR A 50 12.37 5.14 18.42
CA TYR A 50 13.02 6.45 18.34
C TYR A 50 14.12 6.59 19.40
N SER A 51 15.36 6.79 18.96
CA SER A 51 16.51 7.06 19.82
C SER A 51 16.73 8.56 20.03
N LEU A 52 17.04 8.95 21.26
CA LEU A 52 17.40 10.34 21.60
C LEU A 52 18.77 10.74 21.03
N VAL A 53 19.65 9.76 20.81
CA VAL A 53 20.98 9.93 20.21
C VAL A 53 20.99 9.24 18.84
N PRO A 54 21.53 9.86 17.78
CA PRO A 54 21.61 9.23 16.46
C PRO A 54 22.28 7.86 16.55
N VAL A 55 21.73 6.86 15.85
CA VAL A 55 22.31 5.51 15.84
C VAL A 55 23.62 5.56 15.04
N PRO A 56 24.79 5.30 15.67
CA PRO A 56 26.09 5.63 15.06
C PRO A 56 26.49 4.75 13.87
N LEU A 57 25.66 3.77 13.46
CA LEU A 57 26.01 2.77 12.45
C LEU A 57 24.99 2.64 11.30
N VAL A 58 23.85 3.33 11.36
CA VAL A 58 22.80 3.24 10.32
C VAL A 58 22.31 4.65 10.02
N HIS A 59 22.88 5.27 8.98
CA HIS A 59 22.40 6.52 8.36
C HIS A 59 22.03 7.69 9.29
N ALA A 60 22.73 7.92 10.41
CA ALA A 60 22.43 9.02 11.36
C ALA A 60 20.93 9.19 11.72
N SER A 61 20.12 8.13 11.50
CA SER A 61 18.69 8.15 11.73
C SER A 61 18.47 8.03 13.22
N ARG A 62 17.47 8.75 13.71
CA ARG A 62 16.95 8.54 15.07
C ARG A 62 15.84 7.50 15.09
N GLU A 63 15.38 7.04 13.93
CA GLU A 63 14.32 6.06 13.78
C GLU A 63 14.93 4.70 13.39
N SER A 64 14.49 3.63 14.05
CA SER A 64 14.84 2.24 13.79
C SER A 64 13.60 1.34 13.90
N ASP A 65 13.72 0.08 13.48
CA ASP A 65 12.67 -0.95 13.56
C ASP A 65 11.29 -0.46 13.11
N ARG A 66 11.27 0.27 11.98
CA ARG A 66 10.04 0.84 11.46
C ARG A 66 9.24 -0.20 10.71
N HIS A 67 8.01 -0.40 11.15
CA HIS A 67 7.05 -1.29 10.51
C HIS A 67 6.33 -0.60 9.35
N SER A 68 5.79 -1.42 8.44
CA SER A 68 4.83 -1.01 7.42
C SER A 68 3.60 -0.32 8.05
N TRP A 69 2.81 0.32 7.20
CA TRP A 69 1.54 0.94 7.59
C TRP A 69 0.45 -0.12 7.71
N ASP A 70 -0.02 -0.38 8.92
CA ASP A 70 -1.19 -1.23 9.17
C ASP A 70 -2.48 -0.41 9.09
N ALA A 71 -3.45 -0.87 8.30
CA ALA A 71 -4.71 -0.16 8.10
C ALA A 71 -5.84 -0.65 9.02
N ARG A 72 -6.62 0.32 9.53
CA ARG A 72 -7.88 0.08 10.26
C ARG A 72 -9.01 0.88 9.65
N TYR A 73 -10.13 0.24 9.37
CA TYR A 73 -11.31 0.89 8.81
C TYR A 73 -12.18 1.47 9.93
N ARG A 74 -12.65 2.70 9.74
CA ARG A 74 -13.57 3.41 10.63
C ARG A 74 -14.84 3.76 9.86
N ASP A 75 -15.96 3.17 10.28
CA ASP A 75 -17.26 3.41 9.63
C ASP A 75 -17.88 4.76 10.02
N LYS A 76 -19.03 5.09 9.42
CA LYS A 76 -19.77 6.35 9.67
C LYS A 76 -20.26 6.50 11.12
N LYS A 77 -20.34 5.40 11.88
CA LYS A 77 -20.71 5.41 13.30
C LYS A 77 -19.49 5.50 14.21
N GLY A 78 -18.28 5.60 13.64
CA GLY A 78 -17.02 5.66 14.37
C GLY A 78 -16.52 4.29 14.83
N LYS A 79 -17.17 3.18 14.47
CA LYS A 79 -16.69 1.84 14.82
C LYS A 79 -15.43 1.55 14.00
N VAL A 80 -14.38 1.13 14.70
CA VAL A 80 -13.10 0.76 14.10
C VAL A 80 -12.98 -0.76 14.02
N THR A 81 -12.55 -1.26 12.86
CA THR A 81 -12.26 -2.68 12.62
C THR A 81 -10.91 -2.82 11.95
N ASP A 82 -10.15 -3.85 12.33
CA ASP A 82 -8.90 -4.17 11.65
C ASP A 82 -9.16 -4.56 10.18
N THR A 83 -8.15 -4.34 9.35
CA THR A 83 -8.18 -4.70 7.92
C THR A 83 -6.92 -5.51 7.59
N PRO A 84 -6.96 -6.41 6.60
CA PRO A 84 -5.78 -7.15 6.16
C PRO A 84 -4.87 -6.32 5.24
N VAL A 85 -5.06 -5.00 5.16
CA VAL A 85 -4.27 -4.12 4.29
C VAL A 85 -3.05 -3.61 5.05
N ALA A 86 -1.87 -3.86 4.47
CA ALA A 86 -0.61 -3.28 4.89
C ALA A 86 0.08 -2.60 3.69
N VAL A 87 0.77 -1.49 3.95
CA VAL A 87 1.49 -0.73 2.91
C VAL A 87 2.90 -0.43 3.39
N ASP A 88 3.90 -0.73 2.58
CA ASP A 88 5.29 -0.49 2.96
C ASP A 88 5.58 0.98 3.25
N TYR A 89 6.41 1.22 4.27
CA TYR A 89 6.82 2.56 4.65
C TYR A 89 8.05 3.00 3.84
N HIS A 90 7.92 4.08 3.06
CA HIS A 90 8.98 4.58 2.18
C HIS A 90 9.72 5.85 2.68
N GLY A 91 9.76 6.10 3.99
CA GLY A 91 10.68 7.11 4.57
C GLY A 91 10.18 8.56 4.50
N ASN A 92 9.55 8.96 3.40
CA ASN A 92 9.19 10.34 3.13
C ASN A 92 7.74 10.66 3.55
N ARG A 93 7.59 11.73 4.33
CA ARG A 93 6.29 12.24 4.80
C ARG A 93 5.76 13.36 3.88
N THR A 94 6.13 13.33 2.60
CA THR A 94 5.63 14.28 1.60
C THR A 94 4.16 13.98 1.30
N ARG A 95 3.41 15.00 0.89
CA ARG A 95 2.00 14.85 0.52
C ARG A 95 1.80 13.72 -0.50
N SER A 96 2.58 13.71 -1.58
CA SER A 96 2.53 12.67 -2.63
C SER A 96 2.75 11.24 -2.11
N SER A 97 3.59 11.07 -1.09
CA SER A 97 3.81 9.77 -0.47
C SER A 97 2.66 9.35 0.42
N LEU A 98 2.07 10.28 1.17
CA LEU A 98 0.88 10.02 1.99
C LEU A 98 -0.34 9.73 1.11
N GLU A 99 -0.50 10.47 0.00
CA GLU A 99 -1.51 10.21 -1.02
C GLU A 99 -1.43 8.78 -1.53
N ALA A 100 -0.22 8.33 -1.82
CA ALA A 100 -0.07 6.98 -2.30
C ALA A 100 -0.32 5.90 -1.25
N VAL A 101 -0.02 6.14 0.04
CA VAL A 101 -0.43 5.21 1.10
C VAL A 101 -1.96 5.13 1.15
N CYS A 102 -2.64 6.29 1.19
CA CYS A 102 -4.11 6.35 1.19
C CYS A 102 -4.73 5.74 -0.06
N ALA A 103 -4.08 5.85 -1.21
CA ALA A 103 -4.57 5.32 -2.47
C ALA A 103 -4.71 3.78 -2.46
N HIS A 104 -4.05 3.04 -1.56
CA HIS A 104 -4.20 1.57 -1.49
C HIS A 104 -5.61 1.10 -1.10
N VAL A 105 -6.43 1.99 -0.57
CA VAL A 105 -7.81 1.69 -0.18
C VAL A 105 -8.78 2.60 -0.91
N GLY A 106 -9.98 2.10 -1.16
CA GLY A 106 -11.00 2.83 -1.90
C GLY A 106 -12.40 2.40 -1.51
N VAL A 107 -13.40 3.10 -2.05
CA VAL A 107 -14.80 2.71 -1.94
C VAL A 107 -15.46 2.82 -3.30
N LEU A 108 -15.99 1.71 -3.79
CA LEU A 108 -16.67 1.64 -5.08
C LEU A 108 -18.01 0.93 -4.90
N ASN A 109 -19.09 1.55 -5.37
CA ASN A 109 -20.45 1.05 -5.18
C ASN A 109 -20.81 0.72 -3.71
N GLY A 110 -20.27 1.50 -2.77
CA GLY A 110 -20.47 1.30 -1.33
C GLY A 110 -19.64 0.17 -0.72
N VAL A 111 -18.79 -0.49 -1.50
CA VAL A 111 -17.89 -1.56 -1.04
C VAL A 111 -16.52 -0.97 -0.76
N VAL A 112 -16.01 -1.18 0.45
CA VAL A 112 -14.65 -0.77 0.82
C VAL A 112 -13.66 -1.78 0.24
N LEU A 113 -12.69 -1.29 -0.51
CA LEU A 113 -11.68 -2.07 -1.23
C LEU A 113 -10.31 -1.90 -0.57
N GLY A 114 -9.54 -2.97 -0.60
CA GLY A 114 -8.10 -2.99 -0.36
C GLY A 114 -7.43 -3.88 -1.40
N PRO A 115 -6.09 -3.90 -1.50
CA PRO A 115 -5.42 -4.71 -2.51
C PRO A 115 -5.83 -6.18 -2.35
N HIS A 116 -6.45 -6.73 -3.39
CA HIS A 116 -6.95 -8.10 -3.46
C HIS A 116 -7.97 -8.50 -2.38
N THR A 117 -8.62 -7.53 -1.74
CA THR A 117 -9.60 -7.78 -0.68
C THR A 117 -10.69 -6.74 -0.74
N PHE A 118 -11.82 -7.04 -0.12
CA PHE A 118 -12.89 -6.08 0.06
C PHE A 118 -13.65 -6.41 1.33
N ARG A 119 -14.39 -5.44 1.82
CA ARG A 119 -15.24 -5.60 3.00
C ARG A 119 -16.61 -6.14 2.58
N GLU A 120 -16.92 -7.34 3.04
CA GLU A 120 -18.20 -8.01 2.84
C GLU A 120 -19.33 -7.30 3.58
N ALA A 121 -20.59 -7.60 3.21
CA ALA A 121 -21.77 -6.98 3.80
C ALA A 121 -21.93 -7.26 5.30
N ASP A 122 -21.43 -8.41 5.78
CA ASP A 122 -21.39 -8.77 7.21
C ASP A 122 -20.26 -8.07 7.98
N GLY A 123 -19.41 -7.30 7.28
CA GLY A 123 -18.28 -6.55 7.83
C GLY A 123 -16.98 -7.34 7.91
N ARG A 124 -16.94 -8.62 7.52
CA ARG A 124 -15.70 -9.39 7.36
C ARG A 124 -14.95 -8.92 6.11
N TRP A 125 -13.67 -9.28 6.03
CA TRP A 125 -12.84 -9.02 4.86
C TRP A 125 -12.71 -10.30 4.04
N PHE A 126 -12.83 -10.17 2.73
CA PHE A 126 -12.57 -11.26 1.79
C PHE A 126 -11.10 -11.72 1.93
N SER A 127 -10.89 -13.02 2.10
CA SER A 127 -9.53 -13.57 2.24
C SER A 127 -8.88 -13.73 0.87
N SER A 128 -7.68 -13.17 0.72
CA SER A 128 -6.86 -13.30 -0.47
C SER A 128 -5.93 -14.54 -0.45
N GLU A 129 -5.87 -15.26 0.67
CA GLU A 129 -4.93 -16.38 0.88
C GLU A 129 -5.14 -17.55 -0.09
N GLN A 130 -6.37 -17.72 -0.57
CA GLN A 130 -6.76 -18.84 -1.43
C GLN A 130 -6.83 -18.47 -2.92
N LEU A 131 -6.41 -17.25 -3.28
CA LEU A 131 -6.48 -16.80 -4.67
C LEU A 131 -5.44 -17.55 -5.53
N PRO A 132 -5.81 -17.97 -6.77
CA PRO A 132 -4.90 -18.63 -7.69
C PRO A 132 -3.96 -17.61 -8.33
N TRP A 133 -2.95 -17.14 -7.58
CA TRP A 133 -2.07 -16.04 -8.00
C TRP A 133 -1.35 -16.27 -9.32
N GLU A 134 -0.94 -17.50 -9.60
CA GLU A 134 -0.31 -17.84 -10.89
C GLU A 134 -1.21 -17.53 -12.09
N LEU A 135 -2.52 -17.67 -11.90
CA LEU A 135 -3.54 -17.32 -12.89
C LEU A 135 -3.80 -15.81 -12.90
N LEU A 136 -4.13 -15.24 -11.74
CA LEU A 136 -4.68 -13.88 -11.61
C LEU A 136 -3.65 -12.77 -11.77
N ASP A 137 -2.40 -12.96 -11.31
CA ASP A 137 -1.39 -11.94 -11.46
C ASP A 137 -0.89 -11.88 -12.91
N ALA A 138 -1.02 -10.73 -13.56
CA ALA A 138 -0.42 -10.43 -14.86
C ALA A 138 1.11 -10.58 -14.82
N GLY A 139 1.70 -10.52 -13.61
CA GLY A 139 3.12 -10.65 -13.35
C GLY A 139 3.89 -9.39 -13.70
N GLY A 140 5.22 -9.45 -13.55
CA GLY A 140 6.11 -8.34 -13.91
C GLY A 140 6.31 -8.23 -15.42
N VAL A 141 5.26 -7.93 -16.20
CA VAL A 141 5.32 -7.80 -17.68
C VAL A 141 6.45 -6.85 -18.11
N GLY A 142 6.71 -5.78 -17.35
CA GLY A 142 7.82 -4.86 -17.61
C GLY A 142 9.20 -5.34 -17.11
N PHE A 143 9.25 -6.18 -16.08
CA PHE A 143 10.49 -6.54 -15.36
C PHE A 143 11.06 -7.91 -15.74
N VAL A 144 10.20 -8.89 -15.98
CA VAL A 144 10.56 -10.29 -16.26
C VAL A 144 9.64 -10.90 -17.34
N PRO A 145 9.54 -10.26 -18.52
CA PRO A 145 8.62 -10.72 -19.58
C PRO A 145 8.87 -12.18 -19.99
N ASP A 146 10.12 -12.65 -19.90
CA ASP A 146 10.50 -14.00 -20.27
C ASP A 146 9.96 -15.10 -19.33
N ARG A 147 9.45 -14.72 -18.16
CA ARG A 147 8.84 -15.66 -17.19
C ARG A 147 7.34 -15.80 -17.36
N LEU A 148 6.71 -15.02 -18.24
CA LEU A 148 5.28 -15.16 -18.50
C LEU A 148 4.99 -16.44 -19.31
N PRO A 149 3.95 -17.21 -18.95
CA PRO A 149 3.44 -18.29 -19.79
C PRO A 149 3.18 -17.80 -21.22
N PRO A 150 3.44 -18.62 -22.26
CA PRO A 150 3.34 -18.20 -23.67
C PRO A 150 2.00 -17.56 -24.04
N GLU A 151 0.89 -18.11 -23.54
CA GLU A 151 -0.46 -17.59 -23.80
C GLU A 151 -0.66 -16.20 -23.19
N LYS A 152 -0.26 -16.02 -21.92
CA LYS A 152 -0.31 -14.73 -21.22
C LYS A 152 0.57 -13.69 -21.93
N ARG A 153 1.79 -14.07 -22.33
CA ARG A 153 2.69 -13.20 -23.09
C ARG A 153 2.07 -12.75 -24.40
N LYS A 154 1.55 -13.70 -25.18
CA LYS A 154 0.89 -13.40 -26.46
C LYS A 154 -0.26 -12.42 -26.28
N GLN A 155 -1.09 -12.61 -25.25
CA GLN A 155 -2.20 -11.69 -24.96
C GLN A 155 -1.71 -10.26 -24.62
N MET A 156 -0.65 -10.13 -23.82
CA MET A 156 -0.05 -8.83 -23.51
C MET A 156 0.55 -8.17 -24.75
N ASP A 157 1.27 -8.95 -25.58
CA ASP A 157 1.90 -8.45 -26.81
C ASP A 157 0.86 -8.02 -27.85
N ASP A 158 -0.18 -8.82 -28.08
CA ASP A 158 -1.28 -8.52 -29.01
C ASP A 158 -2.02 -7.23 -28.60
N ALA A 159 -2.17 -6.99 -27.29
CA ALA A 159 -2.80 -5.79 -26.75
C ALA A 159 -1.84 -4.58 -26.63
N GLY A 160 -0.55 -4.77 -26.97
CA GLY A 160 0.49 -3.76 -26.88
C GLY A 160 0.87 -3.38 -25.45
N ILE A 161 0.56 -4.22 -24.46
CA ILE A 161 0.89 -3.99 -23.05
C ILE A 161 2.39 -4.18 -22.84
N LYS A 162 3.00 -3.25 -22.12
CA LYS A 162 4.44 -3.24 -21.85
C LYS A 162 4.79 -3.30 -20.37
N ASP A 163 3.82 -3.03 -19.51
CA ASP A 163 3.99 -3.03 -18.06
C ASP A 163 2.66 -3.30 -17.35
N ALA A 164 2.74 -3.74 -16.10
CA ALA A 164 1.61 -3.98 -15.22
C ALA A 164 1.94 -3.47 -13.81
N THR A 165 0.94 -2.99 -13.06
CA THR A 165 1.21 -2.61 -11.66
C THR A 165 1.46 -3.88 -10.83
N TYR A 166 2.70 -4.06 -10.39
CA TYR A 166 3.14 -5.28 -9.71
C TYR A 166 2.43 -5.49 -8.36
N TYR A 167 1.94 -6.71 -8.11
CA TYR A 167 1.18 -7.10 -6.91
C TYR A 167 0.07 -6.12 -6.51
N PHE A 168 -0.58 -5.52 -7.50
CA PHE A 168 -1.60 -4.53 -7.24
C PHE A 168 -2.82 -4.79 -8.12
N ALA A 169 -3.89 -5.26 -7.50
CA ALA A 169 -5.18 -5.45 -8.13
C ALA A 169 -6.30 -5.29 -7.11
N PHE A 170 -7.51 -5.08 -7.60
CA PHE A 170 -8.71 -5.01 -6.76
C PHE A 170 -9.67 -6.15 -7.10
N ILE A 171 -10.44 -6.54 -6.09
CA ILE A 171 -11.57 -7.44 -6.23
C ILE A 171 -12.83 -6.69 -5.83
N LEU A 172 -13.83 -6.65 -6.71
CA LEU A 172 -15.11 -6.00 -6.48
C LEU A 172 -16.26 -7.00 -6.63
N PRO A 173 -17.16 -7.14 -5.65
CA PRO A 173 -18.41 -7.85 -5.85
C PRO A 173 -19.37 -7.02 -6.72
N THR A 174 -19.80 -7.61 -7.84
CA THR A 174 -20.80 -7.06 -8.75
C THR A 174 -21.98 -8.03 -8.86
N GLY A 175 -23.04 -7.79 -8.10
CA GLY A 175 -24.16 -8.73 -7.99
C GLY A 175 -23.74 -10.03 -7.32
N LYS A 176 -23.84 -11.17 -8.03
CA LYS A 176 -23.43 -12.50 -7.53
C LYS A 176 -22.00 -12.90 -7.92
N ARG A 177 -21.31 -12.05 -8.68
CA ARG A 177 -19.99 -12.31 -9.26
C ARG A 177 -18.94 -11.45 -8.58
N LEU A 178 -17.72 -11.97 -8.44
CA LEU A 178 -16.53 -11.18 -8.13
C LEU A 178 -15.80 -10.83 -9.42
N VAL A 179 -15.34 -9.59 -9.51
CA VAL A 179 -14.48 -9.10 -10.59
C VAL A 179 -13.10 -8.87 -10.00
N TYR A 180 -12.07 -9.44 -10.63
CA TYR A 180 -10.68 -9.11 -10.37
C TYR A 180 -10.17 -8.23 -11.51
N GLU A 181 -9.50 -7.13 -11.19
CA GLU A 181 -8.79 -6.31 -12.17
C GLU A 181 -7.41 -5.91 -11.68
N GLN A 182 -6.43 -6.05 -12.55
CA GLN A 182 -5.09 -5.47 -12.41
C GLN A 182 -4.89 -4.43 -13.52
N PRO A 183 -4.50 -3.19 -13.21
CA PRO A 183 -4.29 -2.17 -14.22
C PRO A 183 -3.02 -2.46 -15.03
N LEU A 184 -3.11 -2.20 -16.34
CA LEU A 184 -2.06 -2.44 -17.32
C LEU A 184 -1.68 -1.14 -18.04
N HIS A 185 -0.45 -1.10 -18.53
CA HIS A 185 0.13 0.07 -19.20
C HIS A 185 0.75 -0.32 -20.54
N ARG A 186 0.56 0.53 -21.54
CA ARG A 186 1.27 0.45 -22.83
C ARG A 186 2.63 1.13 -22.78
N SER A 187 2.87 2.01 -21.80
CA SER A 187 4.17 2.64 -21.57
C SER A 187 5.01 1.93 -20.51
N ARG A 188 6.31 1.73 -20.80
CA ARG A 188 7.31 1.33 -19.78
C ARG A 188 7.84 2.51 -18.97
N GLU A 189 7.82 3.70 -19.54
CA GLU A 189 8.42 4.89 -18.96
C GLU A 189 7.50 5.58 -17.95
N GLY A 190 8.10 6.28 -16.99
CA GLY A 190 7.40 7.03 -15.95
C GLY A 190 7.23 6.26 -14.63
N PHE A 191 6.90 6.99 -13.56
CA PHE A 191 6.61 6.39 -12.27
C PHE A 191 5.25 5.72 -12.30
N PHE A 192 5.14 4.51 -11.72
CA PHE A 192 3.91 3.69 -11.76
C PHE A 192 2.65 4.44 -11.30
N ARG A 193 2.79 5.41 -10.39
CA ARG A 193 1.68 6.21 -9.85
C ARG A 193 1.17 7.28 -10.82
N GLU A 194 2.00 7.68 -11.76
CA GLU A 194 1.73 8.73 -12.75
C GLU A 194 1.32 8.14 -14.09
N LYS A 195 1.69 6.89 -14.37
CA LYS A 195 1.26 6.19 -15.57
C LYS A 195 -0.27 6.09 -15.61
N THR A 196 -0.83 6.42 -16.76
CA THR A 196 -2.24 6.19 -17.04
C THR A 196 -2.51 4.70 -17.19
N PHE A 197 -3.70 4.26 -16.79
CA PHE A 197 -4.16 2.90 -17.03
C PHE A 197 -4.76 2.81 -18.43
N ASP A 198 -4.21 1.92 -19.25
CA ASP A 198 -4.59 1.78 -20.67
C ASP A 198 -5.54 0.61 -20.92
N ALA A 199 -5.47 -0.40 -20.06
CA ALA A 199 -6.27 -1.62 -20.08
C ALA A 199 -6.26 -2.26 -18.68
N VAL A 200 -7.02 -3.34 -18.51
CA VAL A 200 -6.98 -4.18 -17.32
C VAL A 200 -6.77 -5.64 -17.69
N TYR A 201 -6.11 -6.39 -16.80
CA TYR A 201 -6.11 -7.84 -16.79
C TYR A 201 -7.27 -8.28 -15.89
N GLN A 202 -8.33 -8.78 -16.49
CA GLN A 202 -9.63 -8.96 -15.84
C GLN A 202 -9.99 -10.44 -15.75
N SER A 203 -10.50 -10.87 -14.59
CA SER A 203 -11.01 -12.22 -14.37
C SER A 203 -12.27 -12.17 -13.51
N PHE A 204 -13.09 -13.22 -13.60
CA PHE A 204 -14.36 -13.31 -12.92
C PHE A 204 -14.47 -14.59 -12.09
N SER A 205 -15.16 -14.49 -10.96
CA SER A 205 -15.57 -15.64 -10.16
C SER A 205 -17.07 -15.60 -9.90
N ASP A 206 -17.75 -16.70 -10.24
CA ASP A 206 -19.20 -16.89 -10.03
C ASP A 206 -19.51 -17.71 -8.76
N ASP A 207 -18.49 -18.11 -8.01
CA ASP A 207 -18.60 -19.01 -6.85
C ASP A 207 -17.91 -18.47 -5.58
N HIS A 208 -17.91 -17.13 -5.44
CA HIS A 208 -17.32 -16.40 -4.32
C HIS A 208 -15.80 -16.58 -4.18
N GLY A 209 -15.09 -16.61 -5.30
CA GLY A 209 -13.63 -16.60 -5.36
C GLY A 209 -12.98 -17.98 -5.29
N LYS A 210 -13.76 -19.07 -5.32
CA LYS A 210 -13.21 -20.44 -5.28
C LYS A 210 -12.60 -20.83 -6.61
N THR A 211 -13.23 -20.45 -7.71
CA THR A 211 -12.71 -20.59 -9.07
C THR A 211 -12.77 -19.27 -9.82
N TRP A 212 -11.85 -19.11 -10.76
CA TRP A 212 -11.68 -17.89 -11.54
C TRP A 212 -11.60 -18.23 -13.01
N SER A 213 -12.24 -17.43 -13.86
CA SER A 213 -12.14 -17.56 -15.31
C SER A 213 -10.71 -17.29 -15.78
N PRO A 214 -10.27 -17.86 -16.92
CA PRO A 214 -9.07 -17.40 -17.59
C PRO A 214 -9.12 -15.88 -17.76
N PRO A 215 -8.09 -15.12 -17.32
CA PRO A 215 -8.15 -13.69 -17.40
C PRO A 215 -8.01 -13.18 -18.83
N VAL A 216 -8.56 -11.99 -19.07
CA VAL A 216 -8.51 -11.32 -20.37
C VAL A 216 -7.91 -9.93 -20.24
N VAL A 217 -7.07 -9.55 -21.20
CA VAL A 217 -6.68 -8.14 -21.37
C VAL A 217 -7.82 -7.42 -22.10
N THR A 218 -8.40 -6.41 -21.46
CA THR A 218 -9.55 -5.68 -22.00
C THR A 218 -9.50 -4.19 -21.67
N THR A 219 -10.21 -3.38 -22.46
CA THR A 219 -10.49 -1.96 -22.17
C THR A 219 -11.84 -1.75 -21.50
N ASP A 220 -12.64 -2.80 -21.34
CA ASP A 220 -13.94 -2.76 -20.67
C ASP A 220 -13.75 -2.93 -19.15
N ALA A 221 -13.06 -1.97 -18.54
CA ALA A 221 -12.80 -1.96 -17.10
C ALA A 221 -14.07 -1.69 -16.29
N LEU A 222 -14.22 -2.41 -15.18
CA LEU A 222 -15.35 -2.36 -14.25
C LEU A 222 -14.96 -1.76 -12.90
N ILE A 223 -13.67 -1.81 -12.52
CA ILE A 223 -13.15 -1.23 -11.28
C ILE A 223 -12.37 0.04 -11.60
N PHE A 224 -11.42 -0.04 -12.54
CA PHE A 224 -10.52 1.07 -12.84
C PHE A 224 -11.08 2.05 -13.87
N GLU A 225 -10.77 3.32 -13.68
CA GLU A 225 -11.04 4.38 -14.64
C GLU A 225 -9.84 4.48 -15.61
N LEU A 226 -10.01 3.95 -16.83
CA LEU A 226 -8.97 4.03 -17.86
C LEU A 226 -8.70 5.48 -18.28
N GLY A 227 -7.48 5.73 -18.76
CA GLY A 227 -6.98 7.06 -19.09
C GLY A 227 -6.61 7.91 -17.87
N LYS A 228 -6.91 7.45 -16.65
CA LYS A 228 -6.48 8.08 -15.41
C LYS A 228 -5.27 7.34 -14.83
N SER A 229 -4.42 8.08 -14.14
CA SER A 229 -3.36 7.48 -13.34
C SER A 229 -3.90 6.90 -12.04
N TRP A 230 -3.02 6.27 -11.27
CA TRP A 230 -3.35 5.73 -9.95
C TRP A 230 -3.90 6.79 -8.99
N SER A 231 -3.21 7.93 -8.85
CA SER A 231 -3.62 9.00 -7.95
C SER A 231 -4.90 9.73 -8.37
N GLN A 232 -5.34 9.54 -9.61
CA GLN A 232 -6.51 10.20 -10.20
C GLN A 232 -7.80 9.37 -10.10
N GLN A 233 -7.71 8.11 -9.67
CA GLN A 233 -8.88 7.24 -9.50
C GLN A 233 -9.82 7.85 -8.44
N SER A 234 -11.06 8.09 -8.83
CA SER A 234 -12.05 8.81 -8.03
C SER A 234 -12.55 8.04 -6.80
N PHE A 235 -12.42 6.72 -6.83
CA PHE A 235 -12.88 5.84 -5.76
C PHE A 235 -11.85 5.68 -4.63
N LEU A 236 -10.63 6.21 -4.77
CA LEU A 236 -9.56 6.03 -3.80
C LEU A 236 -9.64 7.02 -2.63
N ALA A 237 -9.10 6.59 -1.50
CA ALA A 237 -8.96 7.43 -0.32
C ALA A 237 -7.93 8.54 -0.51
N LYS A 238 -8.16 9.66 0.18
CA LYS A 238 -7.26 10.83 0.19
C LYS A 238 -6.76 11.12 1.60
N PRO A 239 -5.51 11.61 1.75
CA PRO A 239 -4.96 11.93 3.06
C PRO A 239 -5.62 13.17 3.65
N VAL A 240 -6.01 13.08 4.93
CA VAL A 240 -6.65 14.17 5.69
C VAL A 240 -5.71 14.72 6.75
N SER A 241 -5.07 13.85 7.53
CA SER A 241 -4.17 14.28 8.60
C SER A 241 -3.05 13.29 8.85
N LEU A 242 -1.90 13.79 9.28
CA LEU A 242 -0.77 13.00 9.77
C LEU A 242 -0.48 13.41 11.22
N ASN A 243 -0.51 12.45 12.15
CA ASN A 243 -0.28 12.67 13.58
C ASN A 243 -1.21 13.76 14.16
N GLY A 244 -2.48 13.78 13.71
CA GLY A 244 -3.49 14.75 14.12
C GLY A 244 -3.34 16.14 13.50
N LYS A 245 -2.31 16.39 12.69
CA LYS A 245 -2.13 17.65 11.96
C LYS A 245 -2.77 17.53 10.58
N LYS A 246 -3.68 18.45 10.24
CA LYS A 246 -4.31 18.49 8.92
C LYS A 246 -3.23 18.63 7.85
N ILE A 247 -3.33 17.81 6.80
CA ILE A 247 -2.50 17.93 5.61
C ILE A 247 -3.16 19.00 4.72
N PRO A 248 -2.45 20.06 4.31
CA PRO A 248 -3.00 21.07 3.42
C PRO A 248 -3.52 20.43 2.14
N GLU A 249 -4.73 20.81 1.72
CA GLU A 249 -5.27 20.44 0.41
C GLU A 249 -4.46 21.17 -0.66
N ASP A 250 -4.21 20.50 -1.80
CA ASP A 250 -3.63 21.20 -2.93
C ASP A 250 -4.57 22.32 -3.37
N PRO A 251 -4.04 23.49 -3.74
CA PRO A 251 -4.87 24.51 -4.36
C PRO A 251 -5.56 23.88 -5.58
N PRO A 252 -6.84 24.23 -5.83
CA PRO A 252 -7.51 23.78 -7.04
C PRO A 252 -6.65 24.13 -8.25
N PRO A 253 -6.63 23.29 -9.31
CA PRO A 253 -5.88 23.60 -10.52
C PRO A 253 -6.27 24.99 -11.01
N ASP A 254 -5.26 25.83 -11.25
CA ASP A 254 -5.47 27.20 -11.69
C ASP A 254 -6.00 27.18 -13.13
N ASN A 255 -7.31 27.38 -13.28
CA ASN A 255 -7.98 27.42 -14.57
C ASN A 255 -7.79 28.76 -15.31
N SER A 256 -6.97 29.68 -14.79
CA SER A 256 -6.79 31.02 -15.38
C SER A 256 -6.02 31.05 -16.72
N CYS A 257 -5.38 29.95 -17.12
CA CYS A 257 -4.58 29.87 -18.36
C CYS A 257 -5.26 29.17 -19.55
N VAL A 258 -6.55 28.85 -19.48
CA VAL A 258 -7.31 28.34 -20.64
C VAL A 258 -8.12 29.49 -21.24
N GLN A 259 -7.51 30.24 -22.16
CA GLN A 259 -8.18 31.20 -23.06
C GLN A 259 -7.95 30.80 -24.52
#